data_AF-A0A943LG82-F1
#
_entry.id   AF-A0A943LG82-F1
#
_cell.length_a   1.000
_cell.length_b   1.000
_cell.length_c   1.000
_cell.angle_alpha   90.00
_cell.angle_beta   90.00
_cell.angle_gamma   90.00
#
_symmetry.space_group_name_H-M   'P 1'
#
loop_
_entity.id
_entity.type
_entity.pdbx_description
1 polymer ?
#
loop_
_entity_poly.entity_id
_entity_poly.type
_entity_poly.pdbx_seq_one_letter_code
_entity_poly.pdbx_strand_id
1 'polypeptide(L)' 'MKIGNLDMHCGDCKIIDYCDEPYSEICICGELRFKDVEEDRFIELAETSKRKSKQAIINDVYKRL' A
#
# COMPACT_ATOMS: atom_id res chain seq x y z
N MET A 1 2.78 -7.24 8.50
CA MET A 1 1.85 -6.65 9.48
C MET A 1 0.58 -6.29 8.72
N LYS A 2 -0.59 -6.27 9.38
CA LYS A 2 -1.77 -5.66 8.76
C LYS A 2 -1.52 -4.19 8.48
N ILE A 3 -1.82 -3.75 7.27
CA ILE A 3 -1.59 -2.37 6.82
C ILE A 3 -2.33 -1.36 7.71
N GLY A 4 -3.55 -1.69 8.15
CA GLY A 4 -4.31 -0.82 9.05
C GLY A 4 -3.70 -0.63 10.45
N ASN A 5 -2.71 -1.45 10.83
CA ASN A 5 -2.00 -1.33 12.11
C ASN A 5 -0.72 -0.50 12.01
N LEU A 6 -0.32 -0.10 10.79
CA LEU A 6 0.87 0.73 10.60
C LEU A 6 0.68 2.15 11.15
N ASP A 7 -0.54 2.70 11.05
CA ASP A 7 -0.93 3.99 11.66
C ASP A 7 0.14 5.10 11.51
N MET A 8 0.64 5.33 10.30
CA MET A 8 1.69 6.30 9.97
C MET A 8 3.07 6.08 10.64
N HIS A 9 3.34 4.90 11.18
CA HIS A 9 4.67 4.47 11.63
C HIS A 9 5.54 4.07 10.42
N CYS A 10 5.80 5.03 9.52
CA CYS A 10 6.44 4.78 8.23
C CYS A 10 7.86 4.18 8.33
N GLY A 11 8.56 4.38 9.45
CA GLY A 11 9.90 3.80 9.68
C GLY A 11 9.94 2.28 9.74
N ASP A 12 8.79 1.64 10.02
CA ASP A 12 8.66 0.18 10.14
C ASP A 12 7.82 -0.43 9.00
N CYS A 13 7.36 0.39 8.07
CA CYS A 13 6.45 0.03 6.99
C CYS A 13 7.20 -0.50 5.76
N LYS A 14 6.87 -1.72 5.33
CA LYS A 14 7.48 -2.33 4.13
C LYS A 14 6.92 -1.78 2.81
N ILE A 15 5.75 -1.14 2.85
CA ILE A 15 5.05 -0.64 1.66
C ILE A 15 5.27 0.85 1.40
N ILE A 16 6.22 1.47 2.11
CA ILE A 16 6.48 2.92 2.03
C ILE A 16 6.81 3.39 0.61
N ASP A 17 7.45 2.56 -0.22
CA ASP A 17 7.79 2.88 -1.61
C ASP A 17 6.56 3.08 -2.52
N TYR A 18 5.42 2.54 -2.10
CA TYR A 18 4.14 2.70 -2.80
C TYR A 18 3.32 3.89 -2.28
N CYS A 19 3.68 4.44 -1.12
CA CYS A 19 3.14 5.71 -0.63
C CYS A 19 3.83 6.88 -1.33
N ASP A 20 3.21 8.06 -1.30
CA ASP A 20 3.91 9.30 -1.61
C ASP A 20 4.50 9.95 -0.35
N GLU A 21 5.33 10.97 -0.55
CA GLU A 21 5.98 11.70 0.55
C GLU A 21 4.97 12.16 1.61
N PRO A 22 5.40 12.38 2.88
CA PRO A 22 4.53 12.87 3.93
C PRO A 22 3.74 14.10 3.46
N TYR A 23 2.44 14.16 3.81
CA TYR A 23 1.47 15.19 3.38
C TYR A 23 0.96 15.11 1.92
N SER A 24 1.15 13.97 1.25
CA SER A 24 0.65 13.70 -0.12
C SER A 24 -0.71 12.97 -0.17
N GLU A 25 -1.28 12.83 -1.37
CA GLU A 25 -2.54 12.16 -1.71
C GLU A 25 -2.52 10.64 -1.47
N ILE A 26 -1.35 9.98 -1.52
CA ILE A 26 -1.23 8.51 -1.44
C ILE A 26 -0.68 8.06 -0.09
N CYS A 27 -1.58 7.67 0.82
CA CYS A 27 -1.26 7.11 2.13
C CYS A 27 -1.99 5.77 2.35
N ILE A 28 -1.33 4.65 2.02
CA ILE A 28 -1.97 3.32 1.95
C ILE A 28 -2.50 2.85 3.32
N CYS A 29 -1.77 3.12 4.41
CA CYS A 29 -2.22 2.78 5.76
C CYS A 29 -3.41 3.63 6.24
N GLY A 30 -3.67 4.77 5.61
CA GLY A 30 -4.86 5.58 5.83
C GLY A 30 -6.09 5.09 5.05
N GLU A 31 -5.93 4.13 4.13
CA GLU A 31 -7.01 3.64 3.30
C GLU A 31 -7.70 2.41 3.91
N LEU A 32 -8.98 2.57 4.30
CA LEU A 32 -9.78 1.49 4.89
C LEU A 32 -9.83 0.21 4.06
N ARG A 33 -9.72 0.32 2.73
CA ARG A 33 -9.75 -0.81 1.80
C ARG A 33 -8.57 -1.77 1.94
N PHE A 34 -7.49 -1.36 2.62
CA PHE A 34 -6.33 -2.21 2.90
C PHE A 34 -6.19 -2.56 4.38
N LYS A 35 -7.12 -2.15 5.24
CA LYS A 35 -7.00 -2.30 6.71
C LYS A 35 -6.63 -3.71 7.16
N ASP A 36 -7.23 -4.73 6.54
CA ASP A 36 -7.03 -6.14 6.91
C ASP A 36 -6.01 -6.89 6.03
N VAL A 37 -5.34 -6.18 5.12
CA VAL A 37 -4.37 -6.76 4.19
C VAL A 37 -2.99 -6.80 4.87
N GLU A 38 -2.31 -7.93 4.76
CA GLU A 38 -0.91 -8.04 5.18
C GLU A 38 0.00 -7.31 4.19
N GLU A 39 0.97 -6.54 4.69
CA GLU A 39 1.98 -5.85 3.86
C GLU A 39 2.63 -6.78 2.84
N ASP A 40 3.04 -7.99 3.24
CA ASP A 40 3.72 -8.93 2.35
C ASP A 40 2.81 -9.37 1.19
N ARG A 41 1.50 -9.51 1.44
CA ARG A 41 0.51 -9.82 0.40
C ARG A 41 0.32 -8.63 -0.55
N PHE A 42 0.30 -7.41 -0.01
CA PHE A 42 0.22 -6.21 -0.82
C PHE A 42 1.44 -6.12 -1.76
N ILE A 43 2.65 -6.35 -1.23
CA ILE A 43 3.91 -6.29 -1.98
C ILE A 43 3.91 -7.32 -3.12
N GLU A 44 3.54 -8.57 -2.84
CA GLU A 44 3.45 -9.63 -3.86
C GLU A 44 2.55 -9.23 -5.04
N LEU A 45 1.40 -8.62 -4.74
CA LEU A 45 0.47 -8.16 -5.77
C LEU A 45 1.00 -6.93 -6.52
N ALA A 46 1.67 -6.02 -5.81
CA ALA A 46 2.21 -4.79 -6.36
C ALA A 46 3.39 -5.06 -7.32
N GLU A 47 4.32 -5.94 -6.93
CA GLU A 47 5.48 -6.35 -7.74
C GLU A 47 5.07 -7.09 -9.01
N THR A 48 3.94 -7.81 -8.98
CA THR A 48 3.38 -8.49 -10.15
C THR A 48 2.49 -7.61 -11.02
N SER A 49 2.25 -6.36 -10.62
CA SER A 49 1.44 -5.42 -11.39
C SER A 49 2.19 -4.93 -12.63
N LYS A 50 1.49 -4.83 -13.76
CA LYS A 50 2.02 -4.24 -15.01
C LYS A 50 1.83 -2.72 -15.08
N ARG A 51 1.29 -2.11 -14.03
CA ARG A 51 1.02 -0.67 -13.96
C ARG A 51 2.29 0.09 -13.64
N LYS A 52 2.35 1.37 -14.04
CA LYS A 52 3.56 2.19 -13.93
C LYS A 52 3.51 3.27 -12.85
N SER A 53 2.34 3.84 -12.57
CA SER A 53 2.18 4.82 -11.49
C SER A 53 1.75 4.15 -10.20
N LYS A 54 2.18 4.70 -9.05
CA LYS A 54 1.82 4.19 -7.72
C LYS A 54 0.31 4.03 -7.56
N GLN A 55 -0.47 5.06 -7.88
CA GLN A 55 -1.93 5.01 -7.81
C GLN A 55 -2.52 3.88 -8.66
N ALA A 56 -1.99 3.65 -9.87
CA ALA A 56 -2.48 2.60 -10.74
C ALA A 56 -2.11 1.21 -10.21
N ILE A 57 -0.92 1.04 -9.62
CA ILE A 57 -0.49 -0.20 -8.95
C ILE A 57 -1.40 -0.47 -7.74
N ILE A 58 -1.63 0.50 -6.86
CA ILE A 58 -2.50 0.37 -5.68
C ILE A 58 -3.92 -0.05 -6.10
N ASN A 59 -4.46 0.59 -7.13
CA ASN A 59 -5.78 0.23 -7.67
C ASN A 59 -5.82 -1.16 -8.32
N ASP A 60 -4.71 -1.63 -8.89
CA ASP A 60 -4.58 -2.98 -9.44
C ASP A 60 -4.50 -4.03 -8.32
N VAL A 61 -3.73 -3.75 -7.25
CA VAL A 61 -3.68 -4.57 -6.03
C VAL A 61 -5.08 -4.73 -5.46
N TYR A 62 -5.82 -3.63 -5.26
CA TYR A 62 -7.16 -3.70 -4.70
C TYR A 62 -8.14 -4.56 -5.51
N LYS A 63 -8.01 -4.58 -6.84
CA LYS A 63 -8.84 -5.43 -7.70
C LYS A 63 -8.50 -6.93 -7.62
N ARG A 64 -7.36 -7.27 -7.03
CA ARG A 64 -6.78 -8.63 -6.98
C ARG A 64 -6.74 -9.20 -5.55
N LEU A 65 -7.18 -8.41 -4.56
CA LEU A 65 -7.42 -8.85 -3.18
C LEU A 65 -8.75 -9.61 -3.11
#